data_AF-A0A2V8KK96-F1
#
_entry.id   AF-A0A2V8KK96-F1
#
_cell.length_a   1.000
_cell.length_b   1.000
_cell.length_c   1.000
_cell.angle_alpha   90.00
_cell.angle_beta   90.00
_cell.angle_gamma   90.00
#
_symmetry.space_group_name_H-M   'P 1'
#
loop_
_entity.id
_entity.type
_entity.pdbx_description
1 polymer ?
#
loop_
_entity_poly.entity_id
_entity_poly.type
_entity_poly.pdbx_seq_one_letter_code
_entity_poly.pdbx_strand_id
1 'polypeptide(L)'
;MKVVLRASLVVLVCIFAAPATAQDEEVGVPIVKAPYHLPVFTNEYVTVLKIDIPPGRNTGYHTHTEDSVSVNIVPADMTNQNLGSSEVTRGERAQRGRANYTSYSKGGPRTHKATNV
;
A
#
# COMPACT_ATOMS: atom_id res chain seq x y z
N MET A 1 -43.44 17.10 -37.71
CA MET A 1 -42.22 17.69 -37.10
C MET A 1 -42.22 17.74 -35.56
N LYS A 2 -43.05 16.97 -34.82
CA LYS A 2 -43.05 17.00 -33.34
C LYS A 2 -42.67 15.66 -32.66
N VAL A 3 -42.63 14.56 -33.42
CA VAL A 3 -42.32 13.22 -32.88
C VAL A 3 -40.82 12.92 -32.94
N VAL A 4 -40.10 13.49 -33.91
CA VAL A 4 -38.65 13.25 -34.12
C VAL A 4 -37.79 13.96 -33.06
N LEU A 5 -38.26 15.08 -32.51
CA LEU A 5 -37.52 15.84 -31.49
C LEU A 5 -37.46 15.15 -30.11
N ARG A 6 -38.39 14.25 -29.79
CA ARG A 6 -38.44 13.59 -28.47
C ARG A 6 -37.50 12.39 -28.35
N ALA A 7 -37.16 11.76 -29.47
CA ALA A 7 -36.22 10.63 -29.50
C ALA A 7 -34.75 11.08 -29.33
N SER A 8 -34.42 12.33 -29.68
CA SER A 8 -33.04 12.85 -29.59
C SER A 8 -32.61 13.19 -28.16
N LEU A 9 -33.55 13.48 -27.25
CA LEU A 9 -33.19 13.86 -25.88
C LEU A 9 -32.89 12.65 -24.98
N VAL A 10 -33.47 11.48 -25.27
CA VAL A 10 -33.28 10.27 -24.45
C VAL A 10 -31.94 9.59 -24.75
N VAL A 11 -31.45 9.67 -26.00
CA VAL A 11 -30.17 9.06 -26.39
C VAL A 11 -28.97 9.84 -25.83
N LEU A 12 -29.08 11.16 -25.64
CA LEU A 12 -27.98 11.98 -25.13
C LEU A 12 -27.73 11.79 -23.62
N VAL A 13 -28.72 11.36 -22.85
CA VAL A 13 -28.58 11.15 -21.39
C VAL A 13 -27.89 9.82 -21.07
N CYS A 14 -27.97 8.81 -21.94
CA CYS A 14 -27.34 7.51 -21.71
C CYS A 14 -25.82 7.48 -22.02
N ILE A 15 -25.27 8.48 -22.73
CA ILE A 15 -23.84 8.52 -23.08
C ILE A 15 -22.98 9.04 -21.91
N PHE A 16 -23.55 9.79 -20.98
CA PHE A 16 -22.83 10.30 -19.79
C PHE A 16 -22.91 9.38 -18.56
N ALA A 17 -23.57 8.23 -18.67
CA ALA A 17 -23.72 7.28 -17.58
C ALA A 17 -22.78 6.07 -17.71
N ALA A 18 -21.64 6.22 -18.40
CA ALA A 18 -20.55 5.26 -18.23
C ALA A 18 -20.03 5.43 -16.80
N PRO A 19 -20.15 4.44 -15.91
CA PRO A 19 -19.57 4.56 -14.58
C PRO A 19 -18.06 4.65 -14.78
N ALA A 20 -17.46 5.69 -14.22
CA ALA A 20 -16.02 5.81 -14.07
C ALA A 20 -15.54 4.72 -13.10
N THR A 21 -15.50 3.46 -13.53
CA THR A 21 -14.83 2.37 -12.83
C THR A 21 -13.44 2.16 -13.42
N ALA A 22 -12.70 3.26 -13.61
CA ALA A 22 -11.26 3.19 -13.50
C ALA A 22 -10.95 3.34 -12.00
N GLN A 23 -11.26 2.30 -11.21
CA GLN A 23 -10.61 2.18 -9.91
C GLN A 23 -9.15 1.93 -10.27
N ASP A 24 -8.28 2.90 -10.02
CA ASP A 24 -6.84 2.66 -10.03
C ASP A 24 -6.61 1.41 -9.18
N GLU A 25 -6.20 0.33 -9.85
CA GLU A 25 -5.88 -0.91 -9.15
C GLU A 25 -4.81 -0.54 -8.13
N GLU A 26 -5.07 -0.79 -6.84
CA GLU A 26 -4.08 -0.52 -5.80
C GLU A 26 -2.89 -1.47 -6.03
N VAL A 27 -1.88 -1.02 -6.78
CA VAL A 27 -0.71 -1.85 -7.10
C VAL A 27 0.40 -1.62 -6.06
N GLY A 28 1.00 -2.71 -5.61
CA GLY A 28 2.18 -2.67 -4.74
C GLY A 28 3.47 -2.41 -5.52
N VAL A 29 4.34 -1.55 -4.98
CA VAL A 29 5.71 -1.37 -5.50
C VAL A 29 6.71 -2.26 -4.74
N PRO A 30 7.88 -2.60 -5.28
CA PRO A 30 8.93 -3.24 -4.48
C PRO A 30 9.27 -2.43 -3.23
N ILE A 31 9.53 -3.06 -2.08
CA ILE A 31 9.81 -2.37 -0.81
C ILE A 31 10.87 -1.28 -0.91
N VAL A 32 11.93 -1.50 -1.71
CA VAL A 32 13.02 -0.52 -1.93
C VAL A 32 12.58 0.75 -2.66
N LYS A 33 11.38 0.75 -3.26
CA LYS A 33 10.74 1.89 -3.93
C LYS A 33 9.56 2.45 -3.13
N ALA A 34 9.23 1.85 -1.99
CA ALA A 34 8.09 2.27 -1.19
C ALA A 34 8.33 3.65 -0.57
N PRO A 35 7.30 4.50 -0.46
CA PRO A 35 7.34 5.69 0.37
C PRO A 35 8.00 5.42 1.73
N TYR A 36 8.85 6.35 2.15
CA TYR A 36 9.57 6.34 3.43
C TYR A 36 10.63 5.24 3.61
N HIS A 37 10.87 4.37 2.63
CA HIS A 37 11.90 3.32 2.70
C HIS A 37 13.16 3.75 1.95
N LEU A 38 14.04 4.52 2.62
CA LEU A 38 15.27 5.01 2.00
C LEU A 38 16.38 3.94 2.06
N PRO A 39 16.90 3.44 0.93
CA PRO A 39 18.08 2.59 0.93
C PRO A 39 19.30 3.41 1.35
N VAL A 40 19.96 3.00 2.43
CA VAL A 40 21.16 3.67 2.96
C VAL A 40 22.43 2.85 2.78
N PHE A 41 22.28 1.56 2.49
CA PHE A 41 23.36 0.64 2.12
C PHE A 41 22.80 -0.50 1.28
N THR A 42 23.51 -0.90 0.23
CA THR A 42 23.15 -2.06 -0.60
C THR A 42 24.43 -2.78 -1.03
N ASN A 43 24.41 -4.11 -0.94
CA ASN A 43 25.37 -4.99 -1.60
C ASN A 43 24.63 -6.21 -2.17
N GLU A 44 25.37 -7.23 -2.63
CA GLU A 44 24.80 -8.45 -3.21
C GLU A 44 23.93 -9.26 -2.24
N TYR A 45 24.12 -9.11 -0.93
CA TYR A 45 23.46 -9.94 0.09
C TYR A 45 22.35 -9.21 0.85
N VAL A 46 22.46 -7.89 1.02
CA VAL A 46 21.54 -7.12 1.86
C VAL A 46 21.35 -5.69 1.36
N THR A 47 20.12 -5.21 1.51
CA THR A 47 19.80 -3.78 1.46
C THR A 47 19.31 -3.33 2.84
N VAL A 48 19.94 -2.31 3.39
CA VAL A 48 19.52 -1.66 4.64
C VAL A 48 18.66 -0.46 4.29
N LEU A 49 17.43 -0.47 4.82
CA LEU A 49 16.46 0.61 4.63
C LEU A 49 16.37 1.43 5.92
N LYS A 50 16.59 2.74 5.82
CA LYS A 50 16.12 3.68 6.84
C LYS A 50 14.64 3.95 6.58
N ILE A 51 13.79 3.46 7.47
CA ILE A 51 12.34 3.63 7.38
C ILE A 51 11.90 4.70 8.38
N ASP A 52 11.27 5.76 7.87
CA ASP A 52 10.80 6.89 8.68
C ASP A 52 9.42 7.36 8.22
N ILE A 53 8.37 6.83 8.84
CA ILE A 53 6.97 7.08 8.48
C ILE A 53 6.42 8.18 9.41
N PRO A 54 6.10 9.38 8.90
CA PRO A 54 5.55 10.44 9.74
C PRO A 54 4.18 10.06 10.34
N PRO A 55 3.79 10.64 11.49
CA PRO A 55 2.45 10.42 12.06
C PRO A 55 1.34 10.72 11.05
N GLY A 56 0.33 9.86 10.99
CA GLY A 56 -0.80 9.95 10.07
C GLY A 56 -0.49 9.60 8.61
N ARG A 57 0.72 9.11 8.31
CA ARG A 57 1.12 8.69 6.95
C ARG A 57 1.21 7.18 6.84
N ASN A 58 1.06 6.70 5.60
CA ASN A 58 1.18 5.30 5.25
C ASN A 58 2.24 5.08 4.16
N THR A 59 2.82 3.88 4.14
CA THR A 59 3.91 3.48 3.23
C THR A 59 3.49 3.33 1.77
N GLY A 60 2.20 3.45 1.45
CA GLY A 60 1.63 2.83 0.24
C GLY A 60 1.74 1.31 0.27
N TYR A 61 1.06 0.63 -0.66
CA TYR A 61 1.24 -0.80 -0.83
C TYR A 61 2.62 -1.08 -1.39
N HIS A 62 3.30 -2.03 -0.77
CA HIS A 62 4.59 -2.49 -1.22
C HIS A 62 4.78 -3.98 -0.97
N THR A 63 5.63 -4.58 -1.79
CA THR A 63 5.86 -6.02 -1.82
C THR A 63 7.22 -6.36 -1.22
N HIS A 64 7.20 -7.32 -0.31
CA HIS A 64 8.37 -7.99 0.24
C HIS A 64 8.58 -9.29 -0.52
N THR A 65 9.76 -9.49 -1.11
CA THR A 65 10.13 -10.74 -1.80
C THR A 65 11.29 -11.47 -1.14
N GLU A 66 12.16 -10.72 -0.44
CA GLU A 66 13.33 -11.25 0.27
C GLU A 66 13.08 -11.31 1.77
N ASP A 67 13.72 -12.27 2.45
CA ASP A 67 13.72 -12.36 3.91
C ASP A 67 14.12 -11.02 4.54
N SER A 68 13.43 -10.65 5.62
CA SER A 68 13.62 -9.33 6.23
C SER A 68 13.83 -9.40 7.73
N VAL A 69 14.70 -8.51 8.22
CA VAL A 69 14.83 -8.18 9.63
C VAL A 69 14.52 -6.70 9.78
N SER A 70 13.67 -6.36 10.76
CA SER A 70 13.37 -4.97 11.11
C SER A 70 13.66 -4.73 12.58
N VAL A 71 14.12 -3.52 12.90
CA VAL A 71 14.30 -3.07 14.28
C VAL A 71 13.60 -1.74 14.46
N ASN A 72 12.71 -1.65 15.45
CA ASN A 72 12.01 -0.41 15.76
C ASN A 72 12.94 0.55 16.52
N ILE A 73 13.32 1.66 15.89
CA ILE A 73 14.22 2.65 16.50
C ILE A 73 13.46 3.61 17.42
N VAL A 74 12.27 4.06 17.02
CA VAL A 74 11.41 4.95 17.79
C VAL A 74 10.06 4.26 18.02
N PRO A 75 9.48 4.34 19.23
CA PRO A 75 8.15 3.81 19.47
C PRO A 75 7.06 4.56 18.67
N ALA A 76 6.22 3.82 17.94
CA ALA A 76 5.11 4.34 17.13
C ALA A 76 3.93 3.37 17.20
N ASP A 77 2.69 3.85 17.11
CA ASP A 77 1.52 2.97 16.99
C ASP A 77 1.31 2.68 15.50
N MET A 78 1.31 1.41 15.14
CA MET A 78 1.32 1.00 13.74
C MET A 78 0.14 0.10 13.42
N THR A 79 -0.52 0.36 12.29
CA THR A 79 -1.47 -0.57 11.66
C THR A 79 -0.88 -1.16 10.39
N ASN A 80 -1.40 -2.30 9.97
CA ASN A 80 -1.08 -2.94 8.69
C ASN A 80 -2.36 -3.34 7.96
N GLN A 81 -2.27 -3.38 6.64
CA GLN A 81 -3.33 -3.86 5.75
C GLN A 81 -2.71 -4.60 4.57
N ASN A 82 -3.13 -5.85 4.36
CA ASN A 82 -2.72 -6.62 3.19
C ASN A 82 -3.49 -6.14 1.96
N LEU A 83 -2.84 -6.16 0.79
CA LEU A 83 -3.48 -5.74 -0.45
C LEU A 83 -4.70 -6.63 -0.76
N GLY A 84 -5.79 -5.99 -1.21
CA GLY A 84 -7.06 -6.67 -1.52
C GLY A 84 -7.91 -7.04 -0.29
N SER A 85 -7.40 -6.83 0.93
CA SER A 85 -8.19 -7.00 2.15
C SER A 85 -8.79 -5.67 2.60
N SER A 86 -10.01 -5.70 3.12
CA SER A 86 -10.62 -4.57 3.85
C SER A 86 -10.21 -4.53 5.33
N GLU A 87 -9.54 -5.57 5.83
CA GLU A 87 -9.12 -5.67 7.22
C GLU A 87 -7.86 -4.84 7.49
N VAL A 88 -7.95 -3.96 8.50
CA VAL A 88 -6.83 -3.20 9.04
C VAL A 88 -6.54 -3.72 10.43
N THR A 89 -5.30 -4.12 10.69
CA THR A 89 -4.92 -4.60 12.02
C THR A 89 -5.15 -3.49 13.05
N ARG A 90 -5.50 -3.88 14.28
CA ARG A 90 -5.50 -2.94 15.41
C ARG A 90 -4.13 -2.27 15.52
N GLY A 91 -4.11 -0.97 15.85
CA GLY A 91 -2.88 -0.26 16.15
C GLY A 91 -2.13 -0.96 17.28
N GLU A 92 -0.92 -1.43 16.98
CA GLU A 92 -0.02 -2.03 17.97
C GLU A 92 1.17 -1.11 18.19
N ARG A 93 1.48 -0.87 19.46
CA ARG A 93 2.63 -0.06 19.85
C ARG A 93 3.93 -0.78 19.51
N ALA A 94 4.67 -0.24 18.54
CA ALA A 94 6.07 -0.59 18.31
C ALA A 94 6.93 -0.19 19.51
N GLN A 95 7.67 -1.14 20.08
CA GLN A 95 8.58 -0.89 21.20
C GLN A 95 9.98 -0.60 20.68
N ARG A 96 10.69 0.34 21.31
CA ARG A 96 12.09 0.64 20.98
C ARG A 96 12.93 -0.64 21.13
N GLY A 97 13.75 -0.91 20.12
CA GLY A 97 14.66 -2.06 20.09
C GLY A 97 13.98 -3.39 19.76
N ARG A 98 12.66 -3.44 19.57
CA ARG A 98 11.98 -4.67 19.13
C ARG A 98 12.50 -5.06 17.75
N ALA A 99 13.01 -6.28 17.64
CA ALA A 99 13.43 -6.88 16.40
C ALA A 99 12.37 -7.87 15.91
N ASN A 100 12.09 -7.88 14.60
CA ASN A 100 11.20 -8.84 13.97
C ASN A 100 11.92 -9.47 12.78
N TYR A 101 11.66 -10.75 12.54
CA TYR A 101 12.13 -11.48 11.38
C TYR A 101 10.93 -12.03 10.60
N THR A 102 11.01 -12.03 9.28
CA THR A 102 10.02 -12.67 8.41
C THR A 102 10.72 -13.36 7.24
N SER A 103 10.44 -14.65 7.07
CA SER A 103 11.02 -15.48 6.00
C SER A 103 10.11 -15.48 4.77
N TYR A 104 10.20 -14.44 3.95
CA TYR A 104 9.43 -14.32 2.71
C TYR A 104 9.88 -15.31 1.63
N SER A 105 11.15 -15.74 1.65
CA SER A 105 11.66 -16.79 0.77
C SER A 105 10.93 -18.14 0.94
N LYS A 106 10.37 -18.40 2.14
CA LYS A 106 9.60 -19.62 2.43
C LYS A 106 8.09 -19.37 2.42
N GLY A 107 7.64 -18.23 2.95
CA GLY A 107 6.23 -17.88 3.07
C GLY A 107 5.60 -17.32 1.79
N GLY A 108 6.42 -16.96 0.81
CA GLY A 108 6.02 -16.28 -0.40
C GLY A 108 5.98 -14.76 -0.25
N PRO A 109 5.89 -14.02 -1.38
CA PRO A 109 5.83 -12.57 -1.35
C PRO A 109 4.61 -12.04 -0.60
N ARG A 110 4.79 -10.91 0.09
CA ARG A 110 3.68 -10.22 0.79
C ARG A 110 3.56 -8.79 0.32
N THR A 111 2.36 -8.42 -0.12
CA THR A 111 2.02 -7.03 -0.46
C THR A 111 1.14 -6.43 0.62
N HIS A 112 1.61 -5.35 1.25
CA HIS A 112 0.89 -4.68 2.34
C HIS A 112 1.25 -3.20 2.43
N LYS A 113 0.45 -2.43 3.19
CA LYS A 113 0.79 -1.07 3.60
C LYS A 113 0.77 -0.96 5.12
N ALA A 114 1.69 -0.18 5.68
CA ALA A 114 1.73 0.13 7.09
C ALA A 114 1.39 1.61 7.32
N THR A 115 0.69 1.94 8.40
CA THR A 115 0.34 3.32 8.77
C THR A 115 0.80 3.62 10.18
N ASN A 116 1.45 4.77 10.36
CA ASN A 116 1.75 5.33 11.68
C ASN A 116 0.54 6.13 12.15
N VAL A 117 -0.13 5.69 13.21
CA VAL A 117 -1.40 6.25 13.70
C VAL A 117 -1.26 7.00 15.02
#